data_AF-A0AAD7NKE6-F1
#
_entry.id   AF-A0AAD7NKE6-F1
#
_cell.length_a   1.000
_cell.length_b   1.000
_cell.length_c   1.000
_cell.angle_alpha   90.00
_cell.angle_beta   90.00
_cell.angle_gamma   90.00
#
_symmetry.space_group_name_H-M   'P 1'
#
loop_
_entity.id
_entity.type
_entity.pdbx_description
1 polymer ?
#
loop_
_entity_poly.entity_id
_entity_poly.type
_entity_poly.pdbx_seq_one_letter_code
_entity_poly.pdbx_strand_id
1 'polypeptide(L)'
;STRNTRIERLWVEVGTQFARRWQGFFTGLERLHGLDHTSPHHLWLLHHLFLDDINFDCQEFQAEWNLHPLGGTRNKGQSPADIRFVSETQHGVDEDQLSVHPSILKEYYGVAEGFDDEWEDVDELIADDQTRDIRHEAIEVPSHGSPFNSEMEAVFFEALEDLKAQNIVPEDLHLDVEHYPVCESIHLGRGGKRITVILPVDIWWPRALLWAQALDLMTRMLVEIEL
;
A
#
# COMPACT_ATOMS: atom_id res chain seq x y z
N SER A 1 14.54 -19.47 -13.89
CA SER A 1 13.63 -18.35 -14.19
C SER A 1 14.38 -17.05 -13.95
N THR A 2 14.78 -16.33 -15.01
CA THR A 2 15.47 -15.03 -14.94
C THR A 2 14.53 -13.85 -15.26
N ARG A 3 13.30 -14.16 -15.70
CA ARG A 3 12.33 -13.22 -16.25
C ARG A 3 11.71 -12.29 -15.18
N ASN A 4 11.60 -12.74 -13.92
CA ASN A 4 11.02 -11.97 -12.81
C ASN A 4 12.00 -11.38 -11.80
N THR A 5 13.31 -11.51 -12.01
CA THR A 5 14.33 -11.07 -11.03
C THR A 5 14.22 -9.58 -10.64
N ARG A 6 13.77 -8.72 -11.57
CA ARG A 6 13.67 -7.27 -11.33
C ARG A 6 12.44 -6.91 -10.50
N ILE A 7 11.28 -7.48 -10.82
CA ILE A 7 10.05 -7.26 -10.05
C ILE A 7 10.19 -7.86 -8.64
N GLU A 8 10.87 -9.00 -8.50
CA GLU A 8 11.17 -9.59 -7.19
C GLU A 8 12.06 -8.67 -6.33
N ARG A 9 13.10 -8.05 -6.92
CA ARG A 9 13.94 -7.07 -6.21
C ARG A 9 13.15 -5.83 -5.83
N LEU A 10 12.33 -5.30 -6.74
CA LEU A 10 11.45 -4.17 -6.45
C LEU A 10 10.55 -4.47 -5.25
N TRP A 11 9.88 -5.63 -5.22
CA TRP A 11 9.04 -6.03 -4.08
C TRP A 11 9.81 -6.17 -2.77
N VAL A 12 11.06 -6.65 -2.82
CA VAL A 12 11.94 -6.66 -1.65
C VAL A 12 12.19 -5.23 -1.16
N GLU A 13 12.45 -4.30 -2.07
CA GLU A 13 12.73 -2.90 -1.77
C GLU A 13 11.51 -2.17 -1.20
N VAL A 14 10.35 -2.27 -1.85
CA VAL A 14 9.04 -1.80 -1.34
C VAL A 14 8.84 -2.28 0.10
N GLY A 15 9.06 -3.58 0.33
CA GLY A 15 8.99 -4.19 1.65
C GLY A 15 9.95 -3.53 2.64
N THR A 16 11.23 -3.42 2.29
CA THR A 16 12.27 -2.89 3.19
C THR A 16 12.13 -1.40 3.50
N GLN A 17 11.66 -0.60 2.53
CA GLN A 17 11.75 0.86 2.61
C GLN A 17 10.60 1.46 3.42
N PHE A 18 9.36 0.98 3.24
CA PHE A 18 8.22 1.49 4.00
C PHE A 18 7.23 0.42 4.49
N ALA A 19 6.87 -0.56 3.65
CA ALA A 19 5.73 -1.44 3.92
C ALA A 19 5.89 -2.29 5.21
N ARG A 20 7.10 -2.74 5.54
CA ARG A 20 7.36 -3.49 6.78
C ARG A 20 7.13 -2.68 8.05
N ARG A 21 7.32 -1.35 8.02
CA ARG A 21 7.07 -0.50 9.18
C ARG A 21 5.57 -0.39 9.46
N TRP A 22 4.77 -0.19 8.42
CA TRP A 22 3.31 -0.25 8.52
C TRP A 22 2.81 -1.61 9.01
N GLN A 23 3.36 -2.70 8.47
CA GLN A 23 3.04 -4.05 8.96
C GLN A 23 3.39 -4.21 10.46
N GLY A 24 4.57 -3.73 10.87
CA GLY A 24 4.98 -3.74 12.27
C GLY A 24 4.04 -2.91 13.14
N PHE A 25 3.69 -1.72 12.68
CA PHE A 25 2.75 -0.84 13.37
C PHE A 25 1.38 -1.50 13.59
N PHE A 26 0.76 -2.05 12.54
CA PHE A 26 -0.53 -2.74 12.66
C PHE A 26 -0.46 -3.99 13.53
N THR A 27 0.63 -4.77 13.44
CA THR A 27 0.86 -5.90 14.36
C THR A 27 0.93 -5.43 15.82
N GLY A 28 1.53 -4.26 16.07
CA GLY A 28 1.55 -3.61 17.37
C GLY A 28 0.16 -3.17 17.83
N LEU A 29 -0.63 -2.56 16.94
CA LEU A 29 -2.02 -2.15 17.24
C LEU A 29 -2.90 -3.35 17.62
N GLU A 30 -2.78 -4.48 16.92
CA GLU A 30 -3.54 -5.71 17.26
C GLU A 30 -3.20 -6.20 18.66
N ARG A 31 -1.90 -6.17 18.99
CA ARG A 31 -1.38 -6.69 20.27
C ARG A 31 -1.67 -5.78 21.45
N LEU A 32 -1.67 -4.47 21.25
CA LEU A 32 -1.67 -3.48 22.35
C LEU A 32 -2.92 -2.59 22.39
N HIS A 33 -3.56 -2.33 21.26
CA HIS A 33 -4.57 -1.27 21.13
C HIS A 33 -5.87 -1.76 20.51
N GLY A 34 -6.15 -3.07 20.64
CA GLY A 34 -7.46 -3.65 20.33
C GLY A 34 -7.83 -3.69 18.85
N LEU A 35 -6.87 -3.54 17.93
CA LEU A 35 -7.17 -3.72 16.52
C LEU A 35 -7.57 -5.18 16.24
N ASP A 36 -8.84 -5.37 15.89
CA ASP A 36 -9.37 -6.57 15.25
C ASP A 36 -9.40 -6.44 13.72
N HIS A 37 -8.54 -7.17 12.99
CA HIS A 37 -8.51 -7.17 11.52
C HIS A 37 -9.71 -7.86 10.87
N THR A 38 -10.51 -8.60 11.64
CA THR A 38 -11.72 -9.26 11.12
C THR A 38 -12.93 -8.35 11.15
N SER A 39 -12.86 -7.23 11.89
CA SER A 39 -13.93 -6.26 12.02
C SER A 39 -13.96 -5.28 10.83
N PRO A 40 -15.05 -5.23 10.05
CA PRO A 40 -15.20 -4.26 8.96
C PRO A 40 -15.09 -2.80 9.42
N HIS A 41 -15.55 -2.51 10.64
CA HIS A 41 -15.50 -1.16 11.20
C HIS A 41 -14.06 -0.72 11.52
N HIS A 42 -13.24 -1.66 11.98
CA HIS A 42 -11.83 -1.38 12.24
C HIS A 42 -11.06 -1.19 10.93
N LEU A 43 -11.36 -1.98 9.91
CA LEU A 43 -10.77 -1.83 8.58
C LEU A 43 -11.17 -0.51 7.93
N TRP A 44 -12.45 -0.15 8.02
CA TRP A 44 -12.95 1.17 7.61
C TRP A 44 -12.16 2.28 8.30
N LEU A 45 -11.99 2.18 9.62
CA LEU A 45 -11.27 3.18 10.38
C LEU A 45 -9.78 3.25 10.01
N LEU A 46 -9.11 2.11 9.84
CA LEU A 46 -7.72 2.07 9.37
C LEU A 46 -7.55 2.76 8.01
N HIS A 47 -8.48 2.54 7.08
CA HIS A 47 -8.44 3.18 5.78
C HIS A 47 -8.54 4.71 5.92
N HIS A 48 -9.49 5.21 6.70
CA HIS A 48 -9.66 6.66 6.87
C HIS A 48 -8.52 7.33 7.64
N LEU A 49 -7.88 6.64 8.57
CA LEU A 49 -6.79 7.23 9.36
C LEU A 49 -5.42 7.17 8.68
N PHE A 50 -5.14 6.11 7.93
CA PHE A 50 -3.77 5.79 7.54
C PHE A 50 -3.57 5.52 6.05
N LEU A 51 -4.63 5.39 5.23
CA LEU A 51 -4.46 5.10 3.81
C LEU A 51 -3.74 6.23 3.07
N ASP A 52 -4.03 7.48 3.40
CA ASP A 52 -3.35 8.63 2.80
C ASP A 52 -1.87 8.68 3.18
N ASP A 53 -1.53 8.41 4.44
CA ASP A 53 -0.16 8.30 4.92
C ASP A 53 0.61 7.16 4.22
N ILE A 54 -0.04 5.99 4.03
CA ILE A 54 0.55 4.86 3.31
C ILE A 54 0.76 5.20 1.84
N ASN A 55 -0.22 5.87 1.22
CA ASN A 55 -0.13 6.32 -0.17
C ASN A 55 0.98 7.35 -0.35
N PHE A 56 1.15 8.26 0.62
CA PHE A 56 2.24 9.22 0.64
C PHE A 56 3.60 8.51 0.69
N ASP A 57 3.79 7.57 1.63
CA ASP A 57 5.04 6.77 1.71
C ASP A 57 5.30 5.99 0.40
N CYS A 58 4.24 5.52 -0.27
CA CYS A 58 4.33 4.84 -1.56
C CYS A 58 4.76 5.79 -2.70
N GLN A 59 4.22 7.02 -2.72
CA GLN A 59 4.59 8.05 -3.69
C GLN A 59 6.03 8.52 -3.50
N GLU A 60 6.47 8.72 -2.26
CA GLU A 60 7.86 9.05 -1.92
C GLU A 60 8.79 7.93 -2.40
N PHE A 61 8.46 6.67 -2.11
CA PHE A 61 9.20 5.52 -2.62
C PHE A 61 9.27 5.53 -4.15
N GLN A 62 8.15 5.80 -4.83
CA GLN A 62 8.12 5.86 -6.29
C GLN A 62 9.03 6.96 -6.83
N ALA A 63 9.02 8.15 -6.22
CA ALA A 63 9.88 9.27 -6.60
C ALA A 63 11.36 8.92 -6.43
N GLU A 64 11.74 8.35 -5.28
CA GLU A 64 13.12 7.91 -5.01
C GLU A 64 13.56 6.79 -5.98
N TRP A 65 12.69 5.80 -6.19
CA TRP A 65 12.97 4.68 -7.08
C TRP A 65 13.14 5.13 -8.54
N ASN A 66 12.37 6.11 -8.99
CA ASN A 66 12.51 6.67 -10.34
C ASN A 66 13.86 7.36 -10.57
N LEU A 67 14.51 7.83 -9.49
CA LEU A 67 15.86 8.39 -9.52
C LEU A 67 16.94 7.34 -9.22
N HIS A 68 16.56 6.11 -8.85
CA HIS A 68 17.51 5.07 -8.47
C HIS A 68 18.30 4.54 -9.70
N PRO A 69 19.64 4.61 -9.69
CA PRO A 69 20.46 4.07 -10.77
C PRO A 69 20.25 2.57 -10.97
N LEU A 70 19.84 2.15 -12.16
CA LEU A 70 19.63 0.73 -12.43
C LEU A 70 20.97 0.02 -12.62
N GLY A 71 21.28 -0.91 -11.71
CA GLY A 71 22.48 -1.74 -11.81
C GLY A 71 22.47 -2.65 -13.04
N GLY A 72 23.62 -2.80 -13.69
CA GLY A 72 23.84 -3.73 -14.81
C GLY A 72 24.49 -3.08 -16.03
N THR A 73 25.33 -3.84 -16.73
CA THR A 73 26.16 -3.37 -17.86
C THR A 73 25.36 -2.73 -19.00
N ARG A 74 24.08 -3.13 -19.15
CA ARG A 74 23.18 -2.65 -20.20
C ARG A 74 22.60 -1.26 -19.93
N ASN A 75 22.38 -0.89 -18.66
CA ASN A 75 21.72 0.37 -18.30
C ASN A 75 22.72 1.48 -17.95
N LYS A 76 24.03 1.21 -17.96
CA LYS A 76 25.11 2.19 -17.71
C LYS A 76 24.95 3.04 -16.44
N GLY A 77 24.20 2.57 -15.45
CA GLY A 77 23.88 3.33 -14.23
C GLY A 77 22.84 4.43 -14.42
N GLN A 78 22.07 4.41 -15.51
CA GLN A 78 20.96 5.32 -15.73
C GLN A 78 19.78 4.94 -14.82
N SER A 79 19.15 5.94 -14.21
CA SER A 79 17.90 5.79 -13.48
C SER A 79 16.71 5.61 -14.44
N PRO A 80 15.55 5.11 -13.97
CA PRO A 80 14.32 5.12 -14.76
C PRO A 80 14.01 6.51 -15.34
N ALA A 81 14.20 7.59 -14.57
CA ALA A 81 14.02 8.96 -15.03
C ALA A 81 15.00 9.35 -16.14
N ASP A 82 16.29 8.97 -16.02
CA ASP A 82 17.29 9.24 -17.07
C ASP A 82 16.94 8.53 -18.37
N ILE A 83 16.47 7.28 -18.28
CA ILE A 83 16.08 6.49 -19.45
C ILE A 83 14.88 7.14 -20.15
N ARG A 84 13.88 7.57 -19.36
CA ARG A 84 12.70 8.29 -19.88
C ARG A 84 13.11 9.60 -20.55
N PHE A 85 13.92 10.42 -19.89
CA PHE A 85 14.40 11.69 -20.43
C PHE A 85 15.20 11.52 -21.73
N VAL A 86 16.10 10.54 -21.78
CA VAL A 86 16.86 10.22 -23.00
C VAL A 86 15.92 9.75 -24.12
N SER A 87 14.91 8.94 -23.79
CA SER A 87 13.90 8.51 -24.75
C SER A 87 13.12 9.69 -25.32
N GLU A 88 12.60 10.57 -24.45
CA GLU A 88 11.85 11.77 -24.83
C GLU A 88 12.67 12.73 -25.71
N THR A 89 13.97 12.86 -25.43
CA THR A 89 14.86 13.72 -26.21
C THR A 89 15.22 13.13 -27.58
N GLN A 90 15.32 11.80 -27.67
CA GLN A 90 15.71 11.11 -28.91
C GLN A 90 14.53 10.80 -29.83
N HIS A 91 13.36 10.54 -29.25
CA HIS A 91 12.18 10.04 -29.97
C HIS A 91 10.99 11.00 -29.90
N GLY A 92 11.09 12.09 -29.12
CA GLY A 92 9.98 13.00 -28.83
C GLY A 92 9.22 12.60 -27.57
N VAL A 93 8.41 13.52 -27.04
CA VAL A 93 7.47 13.19 -25.96
C VAL A 93 6.35 12.36 -26.59
N ASP A 94 6.25 11.09 -26.20
CA ASP A 94 5.05 10.32 -26.46
C ASP A 94 3.93 10.95 -25.61
N GLU A 95 3.16 11.87 -26.19
CA GLU A 95 1.83 12.18 -25.67
C GLU A 95 1.08 10.85 -25.67
N ASP A 96 0.59 10.41 -24.51
CA ASP A 96 -0.15 9.16 -24.31
C ASP A 96 -1.27 8.97 -25.35
N GLN A 97 -0.88 8.47 -26.51
CA GLN A 97 -1.69 7.72 -27.43
C GLN A 97 -0.95 6.40 -27.55
N LEU A 98 -1.53 5.36 -26.93
CA LEU A 98 -1.22 3.96 -27.15
C LEU A 98 -1.40 3.60 -28.64
N SER A 99 -0.50 4.10 -29.47
CA SER A 99 -0.45 3.93 -30.91
C SER A 99 0.95 3.43 -31.27
N VAL A 100 1.47 2.47 -30.52
CA VAL A 100 2.66 1.73 -30.97
C VAL A 100 2.26 1.05 -32.27
N HIS A 101 2.82 1.49 -33.39
CA HIS A 101 2.44 1.00 -34.71
C HIS A 101 2.57 -0.54 -34.73
N PRO A 102 1.55 -1.30 -35.16
CA PRO A 102 1.51 -2.77 -35.04
C PRO A 102 2.74 -3.50 -35.59
N SER A 103 3.41 -2.90 -36.58
CA SER A 103 4.66 -3.44 -37.14
C SER A 103 5.85 -3.41 -36.17
N ILE A 104 5.93 -2.41 -35.27
CA ILE A 104 6.98 -2.31 -34.24
C ILE A 104 6.78 -3.39 -33.18
N LEU A 105 5.53 -3.61 -32.77
CA LEU A 105 5.16 -4.70 -31.84
C LEU A 105 5.50 -6.06 -32.45
N LYS A 106 5.21 -6.26 -33.73
CA LYS A 106 5.50 -7.50 -34.46
C LYS A 106 7.00 -7.79 -34.57
N GLU A 107 7.85 -6.79 -34.78
CA GLU A 107 9.30 -6.96 -34.89
C GLU A 107 9.95 -7.34 -33.56
N TYR A 108 9.54 -6.71 -32.45
CA TYR A 108 10.16 -6.93 -31.14
C TYR A 108 9.48 -8.00 -30.28
N TYR A 109 8.18 -8.23 -30.47
CA TYR A 109 7.39 -9.21 -29.71
C TYR A 109 6.91 -10.41 -30.55
N GLY A 110 7.13 -10.41 -31.87
CA GLY A 110 6.97 -11.61 -32.70
C GLY A 110 5.53 -12.12 -32.85
N VAL A 111 4.53 -11.23 -32.90
CA VAL A 111 3.13 -11.63 -33.10
C VAL A 111 2.95 -12.11 -34.56
N ALA A 112 2.61 -13.39 -34.72
CA ALA A 112 2.37 -14.00 -36.02
C ALA A 112 1.26 -13.26 -36.79
N GLU A 113 1.43 -13.12 -38.11
CA GLU A 113 0.47 -12.44 -38.99
C GLU A 113 -0.92 -13.08 -38.91
N GLY A 114 -1.90 -12.32 -38.40
CA GLY A 114 -3.30 -12.69 -38.35
C GLY A 114 -4.19 -11.77 -37.49
N PHE A 115 -3.82 -10.50 -37.31
CA PHE A 115 -4.55 -9.54 -36.48
C PHE A 115 -5.31 -8.54 -37.38
N ASP A 116 -6.34 -9.05 -38.06
CA ASP A 116 -7.49 -8.25 -38.45
C ASP A 116 -8.69 -8.87 -37.71
N ASP A 117 -9.37 -8.05 -36.89
CA ASP A 117 -10.70 -8.26 -36.27
C ASP A 117 -10.94 -8.83 -34.85
N GLU A 118 -9.96 -9.12 -33.99
CA GLU A 118 -10.28 -9.57 -32.60
C GLU A 118 -9.44 -8.86 -31.53
N TRP A 119 -9.86 -7.66 -31.12
CA TRP A 119 -9.43 -7.05 -29.84
C TRP A 119 -10.30 -7.49 -28.65
N GLU A 120 -11.32 -8.33 -28.88
CA GLU A 120 -12.19 -8.84 -27.80
C GLU A 120 -11.46 -9.81 -26.85
N ASP A 121 -10.38 -10.45 -27.28
CA ASP A 121 -9.67 -11.51 -26.53
C ASP A 121 -8.33 -11.07 -25.91
N VAL A 122 -7.91 -9.81 -26.03
CA VAL A 122 -6.61 -9.36 -25.50
C VAL A 122 -6.58 -9.44 -23.97
N ASP A 123 -7.67 -9.06 -23.31
CA ASP A 123 -7.81 -9.18 -21.86
C ASP A 123 -7.85 -10.66 -21.43
N GLU A 124 -8.50 -11.52 -22.21
CA GLU A 124 -8.59 -12.95 -21.94
C GLU A 124 -7.23 -13.65 -22.14
N LEU A 125 -6.44 -13.25 -23.14
CA LEU A 125 -5.07 -13.71 -23.37
C LEU A 125 -4.09 -13.25 -22.28
N ILE A 126 -4.20 -12.01 -21.81
CA ILE A 126 -3.40 -11.50 -20.68
C ILE A 126 -3.79 -12.24 -19.39
N ALA A 127 -5.09 -12.44 -19.17
CA ALA A 127 -5.59 -13.23 -18.05
C ALA A 127 -5.05 -14.66 -18.11
N ASP A 128 -5.08 -15.33 -19.26
CA ASP A 128 -4.57 -16.70 -19.42
C ASP A 128 -3.06 -16.83 -19.17
N ASP A 129 -2.25 -15.88 -19.66
CA ASP A 129 -0.80 -15.88 -19.40
C ASP A 129 -0.49 -15.64 -17.91
N GLN A 130 -1.22 -14.72 -17.26
CA GLN A 130 -1.04 -14.43 -15.82
C GLN A 130 -1.62 -15.53 -14.90
N THR A 131 -2.68 -16.22 -15.32
CA THR A 131 -3.36 -17.26 -14.51
C THR A 131 -2.42 -18.41 -14.17
N ARG A 132 -1.45 -18.72 -15.03
CA ARG A 132 -0.44 -19.77 -14.77
C ARG A 132 0.50 -19.41 -13.62
N ASP A 133 0.68 -18.11 -13.36
CA ASP A 133 1.55 -17.59 -12.30
C ASP A 133 0.79 -17.23 -11.01
N ILE A 134 -0.54 -17.06 -11.07
CA ILE A 134 -1.42 -16.85 -9.90
C ILE A 134 -1.73 -18.20 -9.25
N ARG A 135 -0.97 -18.57 -8.22
CA ARG A 135 -1.08 -19.88 -7.54
C ARG A 135 -2.04 -19.90 -6.35
N HIS A 136 -2.89 -18.90 -6.21
CA HIS A 136 -3.85 -18.82 -5.11
C HIS A 136 -5.20 -18.35 -5.63
N GLU A 137 -6.28 -18.85 -5.03
CA GLU A 137 -7.62 -18.30 -5.25
C GLU A 137 -7.63 -16.80 -4.90
N ALA A 138 -8.53 -16.05 -5.52
CA ALA A 138 -8.72 -14.65 -5.19
C ALA A 138 -8.94 -14.52 -3.68
N ILE A 139 -8.11 -13.70 -3.03
CA ILE A 139 -8.23 -13.46 -1.60
C ILE A 139 -9.50 -12.63 -1.42
N GLU A 140 -10.46 -13.14 -0.63
CA GLU A 140 -11.64 -12.36 -0.27
C GLU A 140 -11.18 -11.07 0.40
N VAL A 141 -11.46 -9.94 -0.25
CA VAL A 141 -11.16 -8.62 0.29
C VAL A 141 -12.15 -8.38 1.43
N PRO A 142 -11.68 -8.21 2.67
CA PRO A 142 -12.56 -7.92 3.79
C PRO A 142 -13.40 -6.67 3.51
N SER A 143 -14.69 -6.73 3.83
CA SER A 143 -15.56 -5.55 3.74
C SER A 143 -15.06 -4.45 4.67
N HIS A 144 -15.10 -3.21 4.20
CA HIS A 144 -14.75 -2.01 4.97
C HIS A 144 -15.93 -1.02 4.98
N GLY A 145 -17.16 -1.54 5.09
CA GLY A 145 -18.36 -0.71 5.12
C GLY A 145 -18.34 0.27 6.29
N SER A 146 -18.73 1.52 6.02
CA SER A 146 -18.85 2.55 7.06
C SER A 146 -19.79 2.05 8.17
N PRO A 147 -19.39 2.14 9.46
CA PRO A 147 -20.26 1.82 10.57
C PRO A 147 -21.37 2.86 10.77
N PHE A 148 -21.28 4.00 10.07
CA PHE A 148 -22.14 5.15 10.23
C PHE A 148 -22.97 5.42 8.97
N ASN A 149 -24.07 6.15 9.13
CA ASN A 149 -24.69 6.83 7.99
C ASN A 149 -23.90 8.13 7.68
N SER A 150 -24.20 8.76 6.55
CA SER A 150 -23.45 9.96 6.11
C SER A 150 -23.49 11.14 7.09
N GLU A 151 -24.53 11.29 7.89
CA GLU A 151 -24.62 12.37 8.88
C GLU A 151 -23.73 12.09 10.10
N MET A 152 -23.81 10.87 10.64
CA MET A 152 -23.00 10.45 11.79
C MET A 152 -21.52 10.34 11.44
N GLU A 153 -21.20 9.97 10.19
CA GLU A 153 -19.83 9.95 9.69
C GLU A 153 -19.21 11.35 9.71
N ALA A 154 -19.95 12.38 9.30
CA ALA A 154 -19.50 13.76 9.38
C ALA A 154 -19.27 14.20 10.84
N VAL A 155 -20.19 13.85 11.75
CA VAL A 155 -20.07 14.12 13.19
C VAL A 155 -18.85 13.41 13.78
N PHE A 156 -18.60 12.16 13.40
CA PHE A 156 -17.44 11.40 13.84
C PHE A 156 -16.14 12.11 13.46
N PHE A 157 -15.99 12.53 12.20
CA PHE A 157 -14.76 13.20 11.76
C PHE A 157 -14.59 14.59 12.40
N GLU A 158 -15.66 15.36 12.58
CA GLU A 158 -15.61 16.65 13.28
C GLU A 158 -15.14 16.45 14.74
N ALA A 159 -15.75 15.51 15.47
CA ALA A 159 -15.37 15.21 16.84
C ALA A 159 -13.94 14.63 16.95
N LEU A 160 -13.51 13.83 15.97
CA LEU A 160 -12.15 13.30 15.93
C LEU A 160 -11.10 14.40 15.74
N GLU A 161 -11.35 15.39 14.88
CA GLU A 161 -10.46 16.54 14.73
C GLU A 161 -10.33 17.36 16.02
N ASP A 162 -11.44 17.53 16.75
CA ASP A 162 -11.41 18.19 18.06
C ASP A 162 -10.59 17.39 19.09
N LEU A 163 -10.72 16.06 19.13
CA LEU A 163 -9.92 15.19 20.00
C LEU A 163 -8.42 15.23 19.64
N LYS A 164 -8.09 15.23 18.35
CA LYS A 164 -6.72 15.37 17.86
C LYS A 164 -6.11 16.70 18.31
N ALA A 165 -6.85 17.81 18.17
CA ALA A 165 -6.39 19.13 18.59
C ALA A 165 -6.13 19.22 20.09
N GLN A 166 -6.88 18.47 20.90
CA GLN A 166 -6.77 18.46 22.36
C GLN A 166 -5.73 17.46 22.90
N ASN A 167 -5.18 16.57 22.08
CA ASN A 167 -4.25 15.49 22.48
C ASN A 167 -4.75 14.66 23.68
N ILE A 168 -6.05 14.40 23.74
CA ILE A 168 -6.64 13.59 24.82
C ILE A 168 -6.23 12.13 24.63
N VAL A 169 -5.62 11.53 25.65
CA VAL A 169 -5.27 10.10 25.65
C VAL A 169 -6.42 9.30 26.27
N PRO A 170 -7.07 8.39 25.54
CA PRO A 170 -8.10 7.52 26.12
C PRO A 170 -7.50 6.62 27.21
N GLU A 171 -8.13 6.59 28.40
CA GLU A 171 -7.64 5.82 29.55
C GLU A 171 -7.68 4.30 29.30
N ASP A 172 -8.66 3.82 28.51
CA ASP A 172 -8.93 2.39 28.33
C ASP A 172 -7.87 1.66 27.50
N LEU A 173 -7.10 2.38 26.67
CA LEU A 173 -6.18 1.82 25.67
C LEU A 173 -4.71 1.83 26.08
N HIS A 174 -4.41 2.19 27.34
CA HIS A 174 -3.09 2.06 27.98
C HIS A 174 -1.92 2.61 27.13
N LEU A 175 -2.11 3.78 26.55
CA LEU A 175 -1.09 4.48 25.79
C LEU A 175 -0.13 5.22 26.72
N ASP A 176 1.04 4.64 26.98
CA ASP A 176 2.14 5.31 27.66
C ASP A 176 3.23 5.69 26.65
N VAL A 177 3.49 7.00 26.53
CA VAL A 177 4.51 7.54 25.61
C VAL A 177 5.91 7.07 26.00
N GLU A 178 6.22 7.04 27.29
CA GLU A 178 7.58 6.74 27.79
C GLU A 178 7.95 5.27 27.54
N HIS A 179 6.94 4.40 27.55
CA HIS A 179 7.10 2.96 27.36
C HIS A 179 6.57 2.46 26.02
N TYR A 180 6.28 3.36 25.08
CA TYR A 180 5.76 2.95 23.77
C TYR A 180 6.81 2.11 23.00
N PRO A 181 6.41 0.97 22.39
CA PRO A 181 7.37 0.09 21.74
C PRO A 181 8.14 0.78 20.59
N VAL A 182 9.47 0.71 20.65
CA VAL A 182 10.37 1.24 19.61
C VAL A 182 10.62 0.26 18.47
N CYS A 183 10.11 -0.96 18.57
CA CYS A 183 10.24 -1.99 17.54
C CYS A 183 9.15 -3.05 17.65
N GLU A 184 8.84 -3.71 16.53
CA GLU A 184 7.90 -4.82 16.48
C GLU A 184 8.48 -6.00 15.69
N SER A 185 8.08 -7.23 16.03
CA SER A 185 8.53 -8.43 15.35
C SER A 185 7.49 -8.94 14.36
N ILE A 186 7.78 -8.87 13.06
CA ILE A 186 6.87 -9.31 11.99
C ILE A 186 7.35 -10.60 11.31
N HIS A 187 6.41 -11.34 10.73
CA HIS A 187 6.69 -12.53 9.91
C HIS A 187 7.03 -12.13 8.47
N LEU A 188 8.07 -12.76 7.91
CA LEU A 188 8.47 -12.61 6.51
C LEU A 188 8.31 -13.93 5.76
N GLY A 189 7.45 -13.89 4.73
CA GLY A 189 7.24 -14.99 3.81
C GLY A 189 6.65 -16.26 4.46
N ARG A 190 6.60 -17.33 3.69
CA ARG A 190 5.97 -18.60 4.11
C ARG A 190 6.82 -19.46 5.05
N GLY A 191 8.08 -19.08 5.30
CA GLY A 191 9.06 -19.87 6.05
C GLY A 191 9.13 -19.57 7.55
N GLY A 192 8.21 -18.76 8.10
CA GLY A 192 8.19 -18.42 9.53
C GLY A 192 9.37 -17.55 10.01
N LYS A 193 10.18 -17.00 9.09
CA LYS A 193 11.28 -16.11 9.44
C LYS A 193 10.71 -14.83 10.07
N ARG A 194 11.18 -14.47 11.26
CA ARG A 194 10.82 -13.20 11.90
C ARG A 194 11.90 -12.17 11.68
N ILE A 195 11.50 -10.92 11.49
CA ILE A 195 12.40 -9.76 11.52
C ILE A 195 11.89 -8.74 12.51
N THR A 196 12.83 -7.98 13.06
CA THR A 196 12.53 -6.84 13.91
C THR A 196 12.52 -5.58 13.05
N VAL A 197 11.44 -4.82 13.13
CA VAL A 197 11.30 -3.53 12.46
C VAL A 197 11.34 -2.45 13.52
N ILE A 198 12.17 -1.43 13.31
CA ILE A 198 12.27 -0.27 14.20
C ILE A 198 11.11 0.67 13.89
N LEU A 199 10.44 1.11 14.94
CA LEU A 199 9.30 2.02 14.92
C LEU A 199 9.66 3.23 15.81
N PRO A 200 10.26 4.30 15.25
CA PRO A 200 10.58 5.50 16.01
C PRO A 200 9.33 6.10 16.68
N VAL A 201 9.42 6.39 17.98
CA VAL A 201 8.28 6.88 18.79
C VAL A 201 7.69 8.15 18.18
N ASP A 202 8.53 9.09 17.75
CA ASP A 202 8.08 10.37 17.17
C ASP A 202 7.21 10.22 15.91
N ILE A 203 7.28 9.09 15.23
CA ILE A 203 6.50 8.80 14.03
C ILE A 203 5.27 7.95 14.37
N TRP A 204 5.45 6.88 15.15
CA TRP A 204 4.43 5.85 15.31
C TRP A 204 3.55 6.04 16.54
N TRP A 205 4.03 6.74 17.57
CA TRP A 205 3.22 7.05 18.74
C TRP A 205 2.05 7.99 18.41
N PRO A 206 2.22 9.10 17.65
CA PRO A 206 1.09 9.95 17.28
C PRO A 206 0.00 9.19 16.50
N ARG A 207 0.43 8.25 15.64
CA ARG A 207 -0.49 7.37 14.90
C ARG A 207 -1.22 6.39 15.81
N ALA A 208 -0.54 5.83 16.81
CA ALA A 208 -1.17 4.96 17.80
C ALA A 208 -2.18 5.71 18.66
N LEU A 209 -1.86 6.95 19.05
CA LEU A 209 -2.78 7.83 19.76
C LEU A 209 -4.01 8.14 18.90
N LEU A 210 -3.81 8.51 17.63
CA LEU A 210 -4.90 8.76 16.69
C LEU A 210 -5.83 7.54 16.55
N TRP A 211 -5.24 6.34 16.39
CA TRP A 211 -6.00 5.09 16.36
C TRP A 211 -6.84 4.93 17.63
N ALA A 212 -6.25 5.11 18.80
CA ALA A 212 -6.95 4.92 20.06
C ALA A 212 -8.09 5.92 20.28
N GLN A 213 -7.85 7.20 19.99
CA GLN A 213 -8.87 8.25 20.06
C GLN A 213 -10.06 7.93 19.16
N ALA A 214 -9.76 7.53 17.92
CA ALA A 214 -10.78 7.23 16.93
C ALA A 214 -11.57 5.95 17.26
N LEU A 215 -10.89 4.89 17.74
CA LEU A 215 -11.54 3.65 18.16
C LEU A 215 -12.46 3.87 19.36
N ASP A 216 -12.00 4.62 20.35
CA ASP A 216 -12.77 4.98 21.54
C ASP A 216 -14.01 5.80 21.18
N LEU A 217 -13.85 6.84 20.34
CA LEU A 217 -14.96 7.65 19.85
C LEU A 217 -15.97 6.82 19.05
N MET A 218 -15.48 6.00 18.11
CA MET A 218 -16.33 5.14 17.28
C MET A 218 -17.13 4.16 18.16
N THR A 219 -16.49 3.58 19.17
CA THR A 219 -17.14 2.64 20.09
C THR A 219 -18.25 3.32 20.89
N ARG A 220 -18.02 4.52 21.41
CA ARG A 220 -19.04 5.28 22.15
C ARG A 220 -20.23 5.66 21.25
N MET A 221 -19.96 6.15 20.04
CA MET A 221 -21.01 6.50 19.09
C MET A 221 -21.86 5.29 18.69
N LEU A 222 -21.24 4.13 18.49
CA LEU A 222 -21.98 2.90 18.16
C LEU A 222 -22.85 2.39 19.30
N VAL A 223 -22.37 2.48 20.55
CA VAL A 223 -23.19 2.15 21.72
C VAL A 223 -24.40 3.08 21.85
N GLU A 224 -24.24 4.37 21.55
CA GLU A 224 -25.37 5.33 21.56
C GLU A 224 -26.41 5.05 20.48
N ILE A 225 -26.02 4.49 19.34
CA ILE A 225 -26.92 4.13 18.23
C ILE A 225 -27.74 2.86 18.56
N GLU A 226 -27.17 1.94 19.33
CA GLU A 226 -27.82 0.68 19.73
C GLU A 226 -28.83 0.85 20.88
N LEU A 227 -28.85 2.01 21.57
CA LEU A 227 -29.74 2.35 22.68
C LEU A 227 -31.01 3.08 22.24
#